data_AF-A0A5A7Q255-F1
#
_entry.id   AF-A0A5A7Q255-F1
#
_cell.length_a   1.000
_cell.length_b   1.000
_cell.length_c   1.000
_cell.angle_alpha   90.00
_cell.angle_beta   90.00
_cell.angle_gamma   90.00
#
_symmetry.space_group_name_H-M   'P 1'
#
loop_
_entity.id
_entity.type
_entity.pdbx_description
1 polymer ?
#
loop_
_entity_poly.entity_id
_entity_poly.type
_entity_poly.pdbx_seq_one_letter_code
_entity_poly.pdbx_strand_id
1 'polypeptide(L)'
;MEGFDSVAEHIRPIGATNRPQELDETARRRLTKRLYIPLPTLVPKARSWIIKNLLEKDGLFNLSDKDTDTICKLTEGYSGSDMKNLVKDAPKGPPREALKQGIEITKLKKEDMRAVNLQDFEKALQEVRLSVSLNEFGTYEKWNEQFGSISL
;
A
#
# COMPACT_ATOMS: atom_id res chain seq x y z
N MET A 1 22.47 12.10 20.07
CA MET A 1 23.29 11.42 19.05
C MET A 1 24.47 12.32 18.74
N GLU A 2 25.47 12.24 19.62
CA GLU A 2 26.90 12.39 19.37
C GLU A 2 27.52 11.23 20.19
N GLY A 3 28.61 10.57 19.80
CA GLY A 3 29.47 10.75 18.64
C GLY A 3 29.78 9.39 18.00
N PHE A 4 30.16 9.44 16.73
CA PHE A 4 30.76 8.31 16.02
C PHE A 4 32.14 8.80 15.58
N ASP A 5 33.13 8.66 16.45
CA ASP A 5 34.52 8.84 16.08
C ASP A 5 35.08 7.47 15.68
N SER A 6 35.12 7.23 14.37
CA SER A 6 36.30 6.68 13.70
C SER A 6 36.01 6.50 12.20
N VAL A 7 36.75 7.27 11.40
CA VAL A 7 37.02 7.09 9.96
C VAL A 7 35.81 7.20 9.00
N ALA A 8 35.45 8.44 8.67
CA ALA A 8 34.89 8.89 7.38
C ALA A 8 33.85 8.00 6.66
N GLU A 9 32.99 7.31 7.39
CA GLU A 9 31.80 6.68 6.81
C GLU A 9 30.72 7.77 6.67
N HIS A 10 30.25 8.01 5.45
CA HIS A 10 29.17 8.95 5.19
C HIS A 10 27.83 8.35 5.64
N ILE A 11 27.58 8.35 6.96
CA ILE A 11 26.34 7.85 7.55
C ILE A 11 25.20 8.82 7.23
N ARG A 12 24.14 8.31 6.59
CA ARG A 12 22.89 9.04 6.33
C ARG A 12 21.75 8.39 7.10
N PRO A 13 21.34 8.94 8.25
CA PRO A 13 20.22 8.38 9.01
C PRO A 13 18.90 8.61 8.26
N ILE A 14 18.08 7.55 8.15
CA ILE A 14 16.72 7.61 7.61
C ILE A 14 15.76 7.22 8.74
N GLY A 15 14.82 8.12 9.06
CA GLY A 15 13.74 7.86 10.01
C GLY A 15 12.39 7.85 9.30
N ALA A 16 11.44 7.05 9.81
CA ALA A 16 10.05 7.02 9.38
C ALA A 16 9.14 7.15 10.60
N THR A 17 8.09 7.97 10.51
CA THR A 17 7.11 8.15 11.59
C THR A 17 5.72 8.44 11.01
N ASN A 18 4.69 7.91 11.66
CA ASN A 18 3.28 8.25 11.39
C ASN A 18 2.76 9.33 12.34
N ARG A 19 3.61 9.88 13.21
CA ARG A 19 3.26 10.92 14.19
C ARG A 19 4.25 12.08 14.17
N PRO A 20 4.36 12.80 13.05
CA PRO A 20 5.36 13.86 12.89
C PRO A 20 5.17 15.03 13.89
N GLN A 21 3.96 15.22 14.41
CA GLN A 21 3.65 16.18 15.47
C GLN A 21 4.31 15.88 16.82
N GLU A 22 4.70 14.63 17.08
CA GLU A 22 5.40 14.24 18.31
C GLU A 22 6.91 14.54 18.24
N LEU A 23 7.43 14.96 17.09
CA LEU A 23 8.84 15.34 16.95
C LEU A 23 9.10 16.68 17.63
N ASP A 24 9.99 16.66 18.62
CA ASP A 24 10.45 17.86 19.30
C ASP A 24 11.27 18.77 18.36
N GLU A 25 11.58 19.97 18.83
CA GLU A 25 12.39 20.90 18.06
C GLU A 25 13.81 20.37 17.78
N THR A 26 14.41 19.67 18.75
CA THR A 26 15.77 19.13 18.63
C THR A 26 15.87 18.10 17.51
N ALA A 27 14.92 17.16 17.45
CA ALA A 27 14.84 16.16 16.38
C ALA A 27 14.56 16.83 15.03
N ARG A 28 13.65 17.80 14.97
CA ARG A 28 13.36 18.55 13.72
C ARG A 28 14.57 19.31 13.18
N ARG A 29 15.45 19.83 14.06
CA ARG A 29 16.72 20.47 13.66
C ARG A 29 17.73 19.47 13.10
N ARG A 30 17.78 18.25 13.64
CA ARG A 30 18.69 17.18 13.17
C ARG A 30 18.20 16.52 11.88
N LEU A 31 16.89 16.34 11.73
CA LEU A 31 16.24 15.81 10.53
C LEU A 31 15.95 16.93 9.54
N THR A 32 17.01 17.42 8.89
CA THR A 32 16.96 18.59 8.01
C THR A 32 16.09 18.39 6.77
N LYS A 33 15.99 17.14 6.27
CA LYS A 33 15.10 16.73 5.19
C LYS A 33 13.93 15.91 5.73
N ARG A 34 12.71 16.33 5.38
CA ARG A 34 11.44 15.76 5.82
C ARG A 34 10.54 15.59 4.61
N LEU A 35 10.34 14.36 4.17
CA LEU A 35 9.53 14.06 2.97
C LEU A 35 8.16 13.55 3.42
N TYR A 36 7.10 14.22 2.97
CA TYR A 36 5.76 13.69 3.10
C TYR A 36 5.51 12.63 2.03
N ILE A 37 5.06 11.45 2.47
CA ILE A 37 4.66 10.36 1.59
C ILE A 37 3.13 10.34 1.55
N PRO A 38 2.51 10.89 0.48
CA PRO A 38 1.06 10.98 0.40
C PRO A 38 0.42 9.60 0.20
N LEU A 39 -0.88 9.53 0.45
CA LEU A 39 -1.66 8.35 0.05
C LEU A 39 -1.55 8.13 -1.46
N PRO A 40 -1.56 6.87 -1.93
CA PRO A 40 -1.57 6.53 -3.35
C PRO A 40 -2.71 7.20 -4.14
N THR A 41 -3.77 7.65 -3.45
CA THR A 41 -4.88 8.39 -4.04
C THR A 41 -4.49 9.71 -4.68
N LEU A 42 -3.52 10.41 -4.12
CA LEU A 42 -3.08 11.69 -4.67
C LEU A 42 -2.11 11.54 -5.84
N VAL A 43 -1.56 10.33 -6.03
CA VAL A 43 -0.52 10.09 -7.02
C VAL A 43 -1.14 9.41 -8.24
N PRO A 44 -1.15 10.06 -9.42
CA PRO A 44 -1.71 9.48 -10.62
C PRO A 44 -1.14 8.08 -10.90
N LYS A 45 -2.01 7.12 -11.19
CA LYS A 45 -1.67 5.72 -11.52
C LYS A 45 -0.97 4.92 -10.42
N ALA A 46 -0.74 5.45 -9.21
CA ALA A 46 -0.04 4.71 -8.15
C ALA A 46 -0.80 3.45 -7.71
N ARG A 47 -2.12 3.52 -7.53
CA ARG A 47 -2.95 2.35 -7.19
C ARG A 47 -2.92 1.29 -8.30
N SER A 48 -3.08 1.70 -9.55
CA SER A 48 -3.01 0.80 -10.71
C SER A 48 -1.64 0.12 -10.79
N TRP A 49 -0.56 0.86 -10.52
CA TRP A 49 0.79 0.32 -10.47
C TRP A 49 0.94 -0.70 -9.34
N ILE A 50 0.42 -0.43 -8.13
CA ILE A 50 0.44 -1.39 -7.02
C ILE A 50 -0.29 -2.69 -7.42
N ILE A 51 -1.48 -2.58 -8.01
CA ILE A 51 -2.26 -3.75 -8.46
C ILE A 51 -1.44 -4.59 -9.46
N LYS A 52 -0.93 -3.96 -10.53
CA LYS A 52 -0.18 -4.65 -11.58
C LYS A 52 1.08 -5.34 -11.03
N ASN A 53 1.91 -4.63 -10.25
CA ASN A 53 3.16 -5.18 -9.71
C ASN A 53 2.97 -6.28 -8.68
N LEU A 54 1.89 -6.22 -7.89
CA LEU A 54 1.61 -7.26 -6.91
C LEU A 54 1.01 -8.49 -7.57
N LEU A 55 0.15 -8.33 -8.58
CA LEU A 55 -0.45 -9.45 -9.31
C LEU A 55 0.54 -10.17 -10.24
N GLU A 56 1.49 -9.46 -10.85
CA GLU A 56 2.55 -10.05 -11.68
C GLU A 56 3.34 -11.14 -10.96
N LYS A 57 3.44 -11.07 -9.62
CA LYS A 57 4.12 -12.09 -8.81
C LYS A 57 3.35 -13.41 -8.72
N ASP A 58 2.03 -13.37 -8.80
CA ASP A 58 1.17 -14.54 -8.58
C ASP A 58 0.74 -15.21 -9.91
N GLY A 59 0.73 -14.46 -11.02
CA GLY A 59 0.71 -14.99 -12.39
C GLY A 59 -0.61 -15.63 -12.85
N LEU A 60 -1.71 -15.48 -12.10
CA LEU A 60 -3.06 -15.96 -12.46
C LEU A 60 -4.12 -14.86 -12.27
N PHE A 61 -4.12 -13.86 -13.15
CA PHE A 61 -5.11 -12.80 -13.14
C PHE A 61 -5.65 -12.54 -14.55
N ASN A 62 -6.94 -12.26 -14.64
CA ASN A 62 -7.64 -11.85 -15.85
C ASN A 62 -8.35 -10.54 -15.55
N LEU A 63 -7.58 -9.45 -15.58
CA LEU A 63 -8.06 -8.09 -15.38
C LEU A 63 -7.73 -7.25 -16.60
N SER A 64 -8.74 -6.61 -17.18
CA SER A 64 -8.54 -5.58 -18.18
C SER A 64 -8.09 -4.27 -17.54
N ASP A 65 -7.63 -3.32 -18.36
CA ASP A 65 -7.35 -1.96 -17.87
C ASP A 65 -8.61 -1.29 -17.30
N LYS A 66 -9.80 -1.57 -17.88
CA LYS A 66 -11.09 -1.06 -17.37
C LYS A 66 -11.43 -1.64 -15.99
N ASP A 67 -11.12 -2.91 -15.75
CA ASP A 67 -11.32 -3.52 -14.43
C ASP A 67 -10.37 -2.89 -13.41
N THR A 68 -9.11 -2.68 -13.81
CA THR A 68 -8.11 -2.01 -12.97
C THR A 68 -8.55 -0.58 -12.61
N ASP A 69 -9.08 0.17 -13.57
CA ASP A 69 -9.63 1.50 -13.34
C ASP A 69 -10.83 1.47 -12.39
N THR A 70 -11.69 0.46 -12.50
CA THR A 70 -12.84 0.26 -11.62
C THR A 70 -12.39 0.00 -10.19
N ILE A 71 -11.44 -0.93 -9.98
CA ILE A 71 -10.83 -1.20 -8.67
C ILE A 71 -10.20 0.08 -8.11
N CYS A 72 -9.50 0.85 -8.95
CA CYS A 72 -8.90 2.11 -8.53
C CYS A 72 -9.93 3.15 -8.08
N LYS A 73 -11.13 3.20 -8.67
CA LYS A 73 -12.22 4.08 -8.22
C LYS A 73 -12.79 3.62 -6.89
N LEU A 74 -12.99 2.31 -6.72
CA LEU A 74 -13.54 1.73 -5.49
C LEU A 74 -12.58 1.81 -4.29
N THR A 75 -11.29 2.04 -4.54
CA THR A 75 -10.22 2.11 -3.53
C THR A 75 -9.73 3.54 -3.28
N GLU A 76 -10.58 4.53 -3.52
CA GLU A 76 -10.29 5.91 -3.12
C GLU A 76 -10.06 6.01 -1.61
N GLY A 77 -8.98 6.66 -1.21
CA GLY A 77 -8.56 6.78 0.20
C GLY A 77 -7.70 5.63 0.73
N TYR A 78 -7.54 4.52 0.00
CA TYR A 78 -6.73 3.39 0.45
C TYR A 78 -5.26 3.78 0.61
N SER A 79 -4.64 3.37 1.71
CA SER A 79 -3.19 3.42 1.87
C SER A 79 -2.51 2.36 1.01
N GLY A 80 -1.17 2.47 0.87
CA GLY A 80 -0.40 1.43 0.19
C GLY A 80 -0.53 0.05 0.86
N SER A 81 -0.68 0.02 2.18
CA SER A 81 -0.92 -1.20 2.95
C SER A 81 -2.31 -1.78 2.67
N ASP A 82 -3.35 -0.95 2.61
CA ASP A 82 -4.71 -1.40 2.29
C ASP A 82 -4.76 -1.99 0.87
N MET A 83 -4.13 -1.31 -0.10
CA MET A 83 -4.01 -1.82 -1.47
C MET A 83 -3.29 -3.18 -1.51
N LYS A 84 -2.19 -3.32 -0.77
CA LYS A 84 -1.46 -4.59 -0.67
C LYS A 84 -2.33 -5.70 -0.06
N ASN A 85 -3.08 -5.40 0.98
CA ASN A 85 -3.98 -6.36 1.61
C ASN A 85 -5.11 -6.75 0.66
N LEU A 86 -5.70 -5.79 -0.05
CA LEU A 86 -6.72 -6.06 -1.07
C LEU A 86 -6.22 -7.01 -2.15
N VAL A 87 -5.04 -6.74 -2.73
CA VAL A 87 -4.45 -7.59 -3.78
C VAL A 87 -4.07 -8.98 -3.25
N LYS A 88 -3.75 -9.11 -1.95
CA LYS A 88 -3.52 -10.42 -1.33
C LYS A 88 -4.81 -11.18 -1.01
N ASP A 89 -5.90 -10.48 -0.78
CA ASP A 89 -7.18 -11.09 -0.39
C ASP A 89 -8.03 -11.50 -1.59
N ALA A 90 -7.97 -10.76 -2.71
CA ALA A 90 -8.71 -11.11 -3.92
C ALA A 90 -8.41 -12.55 -4.42
N PRO A 91 -7.15 -13.04 -4.47
CA PRO A 91 -6.85 -14.41 -4.89
C PRO A 91 -7.35 -15.53 -3.96
N LYS A 92 -8.00 -15.21 -2.83
CA LYS A 92 -8.58 -16.23 -1.94
C LYS A 92 -9.89 -16.82 -2.48
N GLY A 93 -10.53 -16.18 -3.46
CA GLY A 93 -11.76 -16.66 -4.10
C GLY A 93 -11.60 -18.02 -4.81
N PRO A 94 -10.71 -18.13 -5.81
CA PRO A 94 -10.54 -19.35 -6.59
C PRO A 94 -10.22 -20.61 -5.75
N PRO A 95 -9.30 -20.60 -4.76
CA PRO A 95 -9.10 -21.74 -3.87
C PRO A 95 -10.39 -22.14 -3.14
N ARG A 96 -11.14 -21.18 -2.59
CA ARG A 96 -12.39 -21.45 -1.86
C ARG A 96 -13.46 -22.08 -2.76
N GLU A 97 -13.51 -21.70 -4.03
CA GLU A 97 -14.42 -22.28 -5.01
C GLU A 97 -14.04 -23.73 -5.36
N ALA A 98 -12.75 -24.01 -5.58
CA ALA A 98 -12.24 -25.36 -5.83
C ALA A 98 -12.54 -26.32 -4.66
N LEU A 99 -12.39 -25.86 -3.41
CA LEU A 99 -12.74 -26.65 -2.22
C LEU A 99 -14.25 -26.97 -2.16
N LYS A 100 -15.11 -26.03 -2.55
CA LYS A 100 -16.57 -26.26 -2.62
C LYS A 100 -16.96 -27.27 -3.71
N GLN A 101 -16.14 -27.44 -4.73
CA GLN A 101 -16.31 -28.45 -5.78
C GLN A 101 -15.80 -29.85 -5.36
N GLY A 102 -15.31 -30.00 -4.11
CA GLY A 102 -14.90 -31.28 -3.54
C GLY A 102 -13.41 -31.60 -3.68
N ILE A 103 -12.59 -30.64 -4.11
CA ILE A 103 -11.13 -30.81 -4.14
C ILE A 103 -10.60 -30.70 -2.71
N GLU A 104 -9.81 -31.68 -2.27
CA GLU A 104 -9.16 -31.64 -0.96
C GLU A 104 -8.07 -30.55 -0.92
N ILE A 105 -7.95 -29.83 0.20
CA ILE A 105 -6.91 -28.80 0.43
C ILE A 105 -5.50 -29.33 0.11
N THR A 106 -5.22 -30.59 0.45
CA THR A 106 -3.91 -31.23 0.27
C THR A 106 -3.60 -31.57 -1.19
N LYS A 107 -4.61 -31.61 -2.06
CA LYS A 107 -4.50 -31.95 -3.49
C LYS A 107 -4.66 -30.76 -4.42
N LEU A 108 -4.98 -29.58 -3.89
CA LEU A 108 -5.23 -28.37 -4.66
C LEU A 108 -3.97 -27.94 -5.42
N LYS A 109 -4.05 -27.86 -6.75
CA LYS A 109 -2.97 -27.38 -7.61
C LYS A 109 -3.30 -26.03 -8.22
N LYS A 110 -2.28 -25.40 -8.82
CA LYS A 110 -2.42 -24.12 -9.50
C LYS A 110 -3.36 -24.21 -10.70
N GLU A 111 -3.37 -25.35 -11.37
CA GLU A 111 -4.22 -25.62 -12.54
C GLU A 111 -5.72 -25.75 -12.19
N ASP A 112 -6.05 -26.13 -10.96
CA ASP A 112 -7.42 -26.25 -10.48
C ASP A 112 -8.08 -24.90 -10.17
N MET A 113 -7.28 -23.83 -10.17
CA MET A 113 -7.72 -22.48 -9.83
C MET A 113 -7.96 -21.65 -11.09
N ARG A 114 -9.16 -21.08 -11.20
CA ARG A 114 -9.43 -20.05 -12.20
C ARG A 114 -8.59 -18.79 -11.94
N ALA A 115 -8.34 -18.02 -12.99
CA ALA A 115 -7.73 -16.70 -12.86
C ALA A 115 -8.59 -15.76 -11.99
N VAL A 116 -7.91 -14.89 -11.23
CA VAL A 116 -8.53 -13.84 -10.42
C VAL A 116 -9.14 -12.78 -11.33
N ASN A 117 -10.40 -12.39 -11.08
CA ASN A 117 -11.13 -11.41 -11.87
C ASN A 117 -11.69 -10.27 -11.00
N LEU A 118 -12.40 -9.31 -11.60
CA LEU A 118 -12.96 -8.15 -10.89
C LEU A 118 -13.87 -8.53 -9.71
N GLN A 119 -14.67 -9.59 -9.82
CA GLN A 119 -15.61 -10.00 -8.76
C GLN A 119 -14.88 -10.46 -7.50
N ASP A 120 -13.68 -11.01 -7.63
CA ASP A 120 -12.86 -11.38 -6.48
C ASP A 120 -12.38 -10.15 -5.71
N PHE A 121 -12.04 -9.08 -6.44
CA PHE A 121 -11.71 -7.78 -5.84
C PHE A 121 -12.93 -7.15 -5.18
N GLU A 122 -14.10 -7.19 -5.81
CA GLU A 122 -15.36 -6.70 -5.23
C GLU A 122 -15.70 -7.41 -3.91
N LYS A 123 -15.51 -8.73 -3.85
CA LYS A 123 -15.68 -9.51 -2.61
C LYS A 123 -14.62 -9.12 -1.58
N ALA A 124 -13.35 -9.00 -1.97
CA ALA A 124 -12.27 -8.64 -1.06
C ALA A 124 -12.45 -7.23 -0.47
N LEU A 125 -13.03 -6.28 -1.22
CA LEU A 125 -13.39 -4.94 -0.72
C LEU A 125 -14.41 -4.97 0.43
N GLN A 126 -15.20 -6.04 0.56
CA GLN A 126 -16.12 -6.21 1.69
C GLN A 126 -15.40 -6.51 3.00
N GLU A 127 -14.19 -7.08 2.93
CA GLU A 127 -13.38 -7.47 4.09
C GLU A 127 -12.26 -6.46 4.37
N VAL A 128 -11.60 -5.96 3.31
CA VAL A 128 -10.49 -5.02 3.43
C VAL A 128 -11.04 -3.60 3.48
N ARG A 129 -11.18 -3.06 4.70
CA ARG A 129 -11.61 -1.69 4.96
C ARG A 129 -10.46 -0.69 4.87
N LEU A 130 -10.80 0.57 4.60
CA LEU A 130 -9.90 1.71 4.73
C LEU A 130 -9.33 1.80 6.14
N SER A 131 -8.00 1.93 6.24
CA SER A 131 -7.34 2.11 7.54
C SER A 131 -7.04 3.57 7.88
N VAL A 132 -7.11 4.48 6.90
CA VAL A 132 -6.77 5.90 7.09
C VAL A 132 -8.01 6.76 7.02
N SER A 133 -8.21 7.62 8.03
CA SER A 133 -9.31 8.57 8.05
C SER A 133 -8.98 9.87 7.29
N LEU A 134 -10.01 10.54 6.77
CA LEU A 134 -9.86 11.84 6.10
C LEU A 134 -9.32 12.94 7.04
N ASN A 135 -9.61 12.86 8.34
CA ASN A 135 -9.16 13.85 9.31
C ASN A 135 -7.65 13.73 9.60
N GLU A 136 -7.13 12.50 9.71
CA GLU A 136 -5.69 12.27 9.85
C GLU A 136 -4.94 12.74 8.61
N PHE A 137 -5.51 12.50 7.42
CA PHE A 137 -4.94 12.94 6.15
C PHE A 137 -4.66 14.46 6.11
N GLY A 138 -5.65 15.28 6.44
CA GLY A 138 -5.48 16.75 6.44
C GLY A 138 -4.51 17.26 7.53
N THR A 139 -4.29 16.49 8.59
CA THR A 139 -3.30 16.83 9.63
C THR A 139 -1.87 16.69 9.10
N TYR A 140 -1.60 15.66 8.30
CA TYR A 140 -0.28 15.44 7.71
C TYR A 140 0.07 16.48 6.64
N GLU A 141 -0.91 16.89 5.81
CA GLU A 141 -0.70 17.94 4.80
C GLU A 141 -0.32 19.27 5.45
N LYS A 142 -1.07 19.71 6.46
CA LYS A 142 -0.77 20.95 7.22
C LYS A 142 0.61 20.90 7.88
N TRP A 143 0.97 19.76 8.46
CA TRP A 143 2.29 19.59 9.05
C TRP A 143 3.39 19.66 7.98
N ASN A 144 3.16 19.07 6.81
CA ASN A 144 4.07 19.12 5.68
C ASN A 144 4.22 20.53 5.09
N GLU A 145 3.15 21.33 5.03
CA GLU A 145 3.25 22.74 4.62
C GLU A 145 4.17 23.54 5.56
N GLN A 146 4.11 23.26 6.87
CA GLN A 146 4.89 23.99 7.86
C GLN A 146 6.34 23.49 8.00
N PHE A 147 6.55 22.17 7.94
CA PHE A 147 7.82 21.53 8.30
C PHE A 147 8.35 20.57 7.23
N GLY A 148 7.62 20.35 6.15
CA GLY A 148 8.06 19.53 5.03
C GLY A 148 9.21 20.16 4.28
N SER A 149 10.01 19.30 3.64
CA SER A 149 10.92 19.73 2.58
C SER A 149 10.11 19.84 1.30
N ILE A 150 9.97 21.04 0.75
CA ILE A 150 9.41 21.26 -0.58
C ILE A 150 10.32 20.49 -1.56
N SER A 151 9.77 19.51 -2.26
CA SER A 151 10.39 19.03 -3.49
C SER A 151 10.23 20.15 -4.52
N LEU A 152 11.34 20.76 -4.92
CA LEU A 152 11.42 21.58 -6.14
C LEU A 152 11.03 20.74 -7.36
#